data_AF-A0A485AAA0-F1
#
_entry.id   AF-A0A485AAA0-F1
#
_cell.length_a   1.000
_cell.length_b   1.000
_cell.length_c   1.000
_cell.angle_alpha   90.00
_cell.angle_beta   90.00
_cell.angle_gamma   90.00
#
_symmetry.space_group_name_H-M   'P 1'
#
loop_
_entity.id
_entity.type
_entity.pdbx_description
1 polymer ?
#
loop_
_entity_poly.entity_id
_entity_poly.type
_entity_poly.pdbx_seq_one_letter_code
_entity_poly.pdbx_strand_id
1 'polypeptide(L)' 'MPKNRIINGVMELPKDQAVALVPYDTVTVQGFYRSQPEVNDAITKAAKAKGAASFFIVRQVDANDGWQPAYYRLCL' A
#
# COMPACT_ATOMS: atom_id res chain seq x y z
N MET A 1 15.37 10.14 -12.46
CA MET A 1 14.23 9.19 -12.57
C MET A 1 13.75 8.92 -11.15
N PRO A 2 12.46 9.10 -10.82
CA PRO A 2 11.96 8.71 -9.51
C PRO A 2 12.14 7.20 -9.36
N LYS A 3 12.92 6.77 -8.36
CA LYS A 3 13.15 5.36 -8.09
C LYS A 3 12.02 4.90 -7.18
N ASN A 4 11.11 4.09 -7.71
CA ASN A 4 10.02 3.51 -6.93
C ASN A 4 10.60 2.70 -5.76
N ARG A 5 9.94 2.78 -4.61
CA ARG A 5 10.38 2.08 -3.40
C ARG A 5 9.90 0.63 -3.45
N ILE A 6 10.78 -0.33 -3.21
CA ILE A 6 10.43 -1.75 -3.13
C ILE A 6 10.46 -2.16 -1.66
N ILE A 7 9.35 -2.75 -1.18
CA ILE A 7 9.15 -3.15 0.21
C ILE A 7 8.62 -4.58 0.19
N ASN A 8 9.28 -5.50 0.89
CA ASN A 8 8.94 -6.93 0.89
C ASN A 8 8.87 -7.63 -0.49
N GLY A 9 9.44 -7.00 -1.52
CA GLY A 9 9.37 -7.47 -2.91
C GLY A 9 8.16 -6.92 -3.69
N VAL A 10 7.38 -6.02 -3.10
CA VAL A 10 6.27 -5.31 -3.77
C VAL A 10 6.67 -3.85 -3.99
N MET A 11 6.43 -3.34 -5.19
CA MET A 11 6.79 -1.98 -5.58
C MET A 11 5.70 -0.98 -5.21
N GLU A 12 6.05 0.06 -4.46
CA GLU A 12 5.19 1.21 -4.21
C GLU A 12 5.18 2.11 -5.44
N LEU A 13 4.01 2.28 -6.04
CA LEU A 13 3.80 3.15 -7.19
C LEU A 13 3.44 4.55 -6.73
N PRO A 14 3.99 5.60 -7.36
CA PRO A 14 3.44 6.94 -7.23
C PRO A 14 2.13 7.07 -8.02
N LYS A 15 1.33 8.10 -7.70
CA LYS A 15 -0.02 8.28 -8.25
C LYS A 15 -0.05 8.35 -9.78
N ASP A 16 0.93 9.03 -10.38
CA ASP A 16 1.11 9.18 -11.83
C ASP A 16 1.31 7.84 -12.56
N GLN A 17 2.02 6.90 -11.94
CA GLN A 17 2.17 5.54 -12.48
C GLN A 17 0.95 4.68 -12.17
N ALA A 18 0.36 4.84 -10.98
CA ALA A 18 -0.81 4.07 -10.56
C ALA A 18 -2.04 4.36 -11.43
N VAL A 19 -2.23 5.59 -11.94
CA VAL A 19 -3.35 5.92 -12.85
C VAL A 19 -3.17 5.33 -14.25
N ALA A 20 -1.95 5.01 -14.65
CA ALA A 20 -1.67 4.34 -15.92
C ALA A 20 -1.93 2.83 -15.84
N LEU A 21 -2.12 2.29 -14.63
CA LEU A 21 -2.35 0.87 -14.38
C LEU A 21 -3.79 0.64 -13.95
N VAL A 22 -4.33 -0.50 -14.37
CA VAL A 22 -5.64 -0.95 -13.90
C VAL A 22 -5.42 -1.79 -12.63
N PRO A 23 -5.90 -1.35 -11.46
CA PRO A 23 -5.81 -2.15 -10.26
C PRO A 23 -6.73 -3.38 -10.40
N TYR A 24 -6.20 -4.56 -10.09
CA TYR A 24 -6.98 -5.80 -10.17
C TYR A 24 -7.78 -6.06 -8.89
N ASP A 25 -7.34 -5.49 -7.77
CA ASP A 25 -7.99 -5.65 -6.47
C ASP A 25 -7.79 -4.39 -5.59
N THR A 26 -8.70 -4.18 -4.63
CA THR A 26 -8.60 -3.16 -3.60
C THR A 26 -8.68 -3.82 -2.24
N VAL A 27 -7.73 -3.47 -1.38
CA VAL A 27 -7.58 -4.07 -0.06
C VAL A 27 -7.46 -3.00 0.98
N THR A 28 -7.95 -3.34 2.16
CA THR A 28 -7.93 -2.45 3.32
C THR A 28 -7.15 -3.16 4.41
N VAL A 29 -6.18 -2.47 4.99
CA VAL A 29 -5.49 -2.92 6.20
C VAL A 29 -5.93 -2.01 7.33
N GLN A 30 -6.19 -2.63 8.47
CA GLN A 30 -6.61 -1.93 9.67
C GLN A 30 -5.76 -2.49 10.80
N GLY A 31 -5.18 -1.58 11.58
CA GLY A 31 -4.32 -1.97 12.68
C GLY A 31 -3.86 -0.76 13.47
N PHE A 32 -3.20 -1.06 14.59
CA PHE A 32 -2.43 -0.07 15.33
C PHE A 32 -1.02 -0.03 14.75
N TYR A 33 -0.72 1.03 14.00
CA TYR A 33 0.60 1.26 13.44
C TYR A 33 1.24 2.43 14.18
N ARG A 34 2.47 2.25 14.66
CA ARG A 34 3.20 3.31 15.38
C ARG A 34 3.98 4.22 14.45
N SER A 35 4.15 3.80 13.19
CA SER A 35 4.93 4.53 12.20
C SER A 35 4.51 4.19 10.78
N GLN A 36 4.79 5.08 9.84
CA GLN A 36 4.53 4.87 8.41
C GLN A 36 5.19 3.59 7.84
N PRO A 37 6.43 3.23 8.22
CA PRO A 37 7.03 1.96 7.80
C PRO A 37 6.22 0.72 8.20
N GLU A 38 5.58 0.71 9.37
CA GLU A 38 4.74 -0.42 9.81
C GLU A 38 3.48 -0.55 8.95
N VAL A 39 2.83 0.58 8.63
CA VAL A 39 1.70 0.60 7.69
C VAL A 39 2.13 0.00 6.35
N ASN A 40 3.27 0.45 5.82
CA ASN A 40 3.79 -0.02 4.54
C ASN A 40 4.18 -1.51 4.56
N ASP A 41 4.73 -2.01 5.67
CA ASP A 41 5.05 -3.43 5.86
C ASP A 41 3.76 -4.29 5.85
N ALA A 42 2.72 -3.86 6.56
CA ALA A 42 1.44 -4.55 6.58
C ALA A 42 0.76 -4.57 5.19
N ILE A 43 0.77 -3.43 4.50
CA ILE A 43 0.28 -3.30 3.12
C ILE A 43 1.00 -4.27 2.18
N THR A 44 2.34 -4.23 2.19
CA THR A 44 3.14 -5.05 1.26
C THR A 44 3.08 -6.54 1.57
N LYS A 45 2.93 -6.93 2.84
CA LYS A 45 2.64 -8.32 3.22
C LYS A 45 1.31 -8.80 2.65
N ALA A 46 0.25 -8.01 2.79
CA ALA A 46 -1.05 -8.35 2.25
C ALA A 46 -1.06 -8.37 0.71
N ALA A 47 -0.38 -7.40 0.08
CA ALA A 47 -0.18 -7.34 -1.37
C ALA A 47 0.56 -8.59 -1.88
N LYS A 48 1.66 -8.97 -1.22
CA LYS A 48 2.45 -10.17 -1.56
C LYS A 48 1.66 -11.46 -1.37
N ALA A 49 0.87 -11.57 -0.29
CA ALA A 49 -0.01 -12.72 -0.07
C ALA A 49 -1.06 -12.88 -1.19
N LYS A 50 -1.43 -11.79 -1.85
CA LYS A 50 -2.31 -11.75 -3.03
C LYS A 50 -1.58 -11.81 -4.38
N GLY A 51 -0.26 -11.96 -4.37
CA GLY A 51 0.54 -12.02 -5.60
C GLY A 51 0.70 -10.70 -6.35
N ALA A 52 0.49 -9.55 -5.71
CA ALA A 52 0.69 -8.24 -6.33
C ALA A 52 2.18 -7.97 -6.56
N ALA A 53 2.57 -7.50 -7.76
CA ALA A 53 3.91 -6.99 -8.00
C ALA A 53 4.06 -5.54 -7.51
N SER A 54 2.96 -4.80 -7.49
CA SER A 54 2.96 -3.38 -7.12
C SER A 54 1.69 -2.96 -6.37
N PHE A 55 1.78 -1.86 -5.62
CA PHE A 55 0.67 -1.31 -4.85
C PHE A 55 0.68 0.21 -4.89
N PHE A 56 -0.48 0.82 -4.68
CA PHE A 56 -0.64 2.26 -4.51
C PHE A 56 -1.56 2.57 -3.33
N ILE A 57 -1.15 3.50 -2.48
CA ILE A 57 -1.94 3.94 -1.32
C ILE A 57 -2.99 4.95 -1.80
N VAL A 58 -4.26 4.55 -1.75
CA VAL A 58 -5.38 5.39 -2.18
C VAL A 58 -5.76 6.39 -1.11
N ARG A 59 -5.80 5.93 0.14
CA ARG A 59 -6.17 6.76 1.29
C ARG A 59 -5.60 6.16 2.56
N GLN A 60 -4.93 6.99 3.34
CA GLN A 60 -4.60 6.68 4.73
C GLN A 60 -5.49 7.53 5.63
N VAL A 61 -6.05 6.91 6.67
CA VAL A 61 -6.82 7.61 7.70
C VAL A 61 -6.02 7.50 8.99
N ASP A 62 -5.56 8.63 9.49
CA ASP A 62 -4.92 8.71 10.80
C ASP A 62 -6.02 8.96 11.84
N ALA A 63 -6.40 7.95 12.63
CA ALA A 63 -7.24 8.20 13.80
C ALA A 63 -6.34 8.62 14.96
N ASN A 64 -6.74 9.68 15.66
CA ASN A 64 -6.04 10.24 16.82
C ASN A 64 -5.83 9.23 17.97
N ASP A 65 -6.53 8.10 17.93
CA ASP A 65 -6.47 7.03 18.94
C ASP A 65 -5.46 5.92 18.59
N GLY A 66 -4.64 6.09 17.55
CA GLY A 66 -3.62 5.10 17.13
C GLY A 66 -4.16 3.98 16.23
N TRP A 67 -5.48 3.88 16.05
CA TRP A 67 -6.10 3.02 15.06
C TRP A 67 -5.98 3.64 13.67
N GLN A 68 -5.34 2.99 12.71
CA GLN A 68 -5.15 3.55 11.37
C GLN A 68 -5.71 2.60 10.30
N PRO A 69 -6.89 2.90 9.72
CA PRO A 69 -7.33 2.22 8.51
C PRO A 69 -6.60 2.83 7.29
N ALA A 70 -5.90 1.98 6.54
CA ALA A 70 -5.31 2.34 5.25
C ALA A 70 -5.97 1.55 4.11
N TYR A 71 -6.37 2.28 3.07
CA TYR A 71 -6.99 1.77 1.86
C TYR A 71 -5.99 1.82 0.70
N TYR A 72 -5.76 0.69 0.05
CA TYR A 72 -4.77 0.57 -1.00
C TYR A 72 -5.28 -0.30 -2.15
N ARG A 73 -4.74 -0.02 -3.34
CA ARG A 73 -5.04 -0.75 -4.58
C ARG A 73 -3.84 -1.60 -4.95
N LEU A 74 -4.13 -2.82 -5.38
CA LEU A 74 -3.14 -3.78 -5.86
C LEU A 74 -3.10 -3.75 -7.38
N CYS A 75 -1.88 -3.73 -7.89
CA CYS A 75 -1.59 -3.79 -9.31
C CYS A 75 -0.74 -5.04 -9.58
N LEU A 76 -1.09 -5.75 -10.66
CA LEU A 76 -0.33 -6.87 -11.19
C LEU A 76 0.97 -6.38 -11.81
#